data_AF-A0A942ASF2-F1
#
_entry.id   AF-A0A942ASF2-F1
#
_cell.length_a   1.000
_cell.length_b   1.000
_cell.length_c   1.000
_cell.angle_alpha   90.00
_cell.angle_beta   90.00
_cell.angle_gamma   90.00
#
_symmetry.space_group_name_H-M   'P 1'
#
loop_
_entity.id
_entity.type
_entity.pdbx_description
1 polymer ?
#
loop_
_entity_poly.entity_id
_entity_poly.type
_entity_poly.pdbx_seq_one_letter_code
_entity_poly.pdbx_strand_id
1 'polypeptide(L)'
;MLKEFKNKLLERKLNNINILIEENRKLQEIEKDDIKLYKLKKKACEYSRKQKKIKDDIWWLNLPKEERNNQDTNLSFYKLDSNNYLLVLLVTAIELYYLIVLLSMMERSFYVGIVILFNIGVLLFLFTCAIKIRAYKKVFSYLIIGYGAYCLLRFAVLPFMMNVDLYNGSSKMWQIIICLIISSVISICSGYSSILKCNRQIKYINDGKIILKNLSR
;
A
#
# COMPACT_ATOMS: atom_id res chain seq x y z
N MET A 1 -0.97 -4.55 -31.86
CA MET A 1 -0.99 -3.12 -32.23
C MET A 1 -0.27 -2.19 -31.26
N LEU A 2 -0.81 -1.84 -30.07
CA LEU A 2 -0.22 -0.78 -29.22
C LEU A 2 1.16 -1.15 -28.61
N LYS A 3 1.34 -2.43 -28.24
CA LYS A 3 2.63 -2.97 -27.76
C LYS A 3 3.71 -2.95 -28.85
N GLU A 4 3.37 -3.41 -30.05
CA GLU A 4 4.30 -3.45 -31.21
C GLU A 4 4.73 -2.05 -31.64
N PHE A 5 3.81 -1.09 -31.63
CA PHE A 5 4.13 0.31 -31.90
C PHE A 5 5.12 0.89 -30.88
N LYS A 6 4.88 0.63 -29.58
CA LYS A 6 5.80 1.05 -28.51
C LYS A 6 7.19 0.41 -28.64
N ASN A 7 7.26 -0.88 -28.97
CA ASN A 7 8.52 -1.57 -29.21
C ASN A 7 9.29 -0.94 -30.38
N LYS A 8 8.66 -0.76 -31.54
CA LYS A 8 9.30 -0.10 -32.70
C LYS A 8 9.83 1.29 -32.38
N LEU A 9 9.11 2.05 -31.55
CA LEU A 9 9.55 3.39 -31.13
C LEU A 9 10.77 3.33 -30.20
N LEU A 10 10.81 2.37 -29.27
CA LEU A 10 11.96 2.18 -28.38
C LEU A 10 13.19 1.63 -29.11
N GLU A 11 12.99 0.72 -30.06
CA GLU A 11 14.07 0.22 -30.93
C GLU A 11 14.69 1.34 -31.77
N ARG A 12 13.87 2.24 -32.35
CA ARG A 12 14.38 3.44 -33.04
C ARG A 12 15.20 4.33 -32.11
N LYS A 13 14.71 4.57 -30.88
CA LYS A 13 15.46 5.35 -29.89
C LYS A 13 16.77 4.67 -29.49
N LEU A 14 16.77 3.34 -29.35
CA LEU A 14 17.97 2.57 -29.05
C LEU A 14 19.02 2.69 -30.17
N ASN A 15 18.59 2.58 -31.43
CA ASN A 15 19.46 2.73 -32.58
C ASN A 15 20.08 4.14 -32.64
N ASN A 16 19.28 5.18 -32.44
CA ASN A 16 19.79 6.56 -32.39
C ASN A 16 20.83 6.76 -31.29
N ILE A 17 20.65 6.14 -30.12
CA ILE A 17 21.63 6.23 -29.03
C ILE A 17 22.89 5.43 -29.35
N ASN A 18 22.78 4.27 -29.99
CA ASN A 18 23.95 3.51 -30.42
C ASN A 18 24.82 4.30 -31.41
N ILE A 19 24.20 5.02 -32.35
CA ILE A 19 24.89 5.93 -33.27
C ILE A 19 25.65 7.02 -32.50
N LEU A 20 24.98 7.70 -31.56
CA LEU A 20 25.62 8.74 -30.73
C LEU A 20 26.77 8.21 -29.86
N ILE A 21 26.67 6.96 -29.39
CA ILE A 21 27.76 6.31 -28.64
C ILE A 21 28.96 6.09 -29.56
N GLU A 22 28.73 5.62 -30.77
CA GLU A 22 29.79 5.32 -31.74
C GLU A 22 30.48 6.61 -32.23
N GLU A 23 29.70 7.66 -32.53
CA GLU A 23 30.23 8.99 -32.84
C GLU A 23 31.07 9.56 -31.69
N ASN A 24 30.57 9.47 -30.46
CA ASN A 24 31.32 9.95 -29.29
C ASN A 24 32.61 9.13 -29.06
N ARG A 25 32.61 7.82 -29.36
CA ARG A 25 33.82 6.99 -29.30
C ARG A 25 34.87 7.44 -30.31
N LYS A 26 34.47 7.69 -31.57
CA LYS A 26 35.36 8.23 -32.61
C LYS A 26 35.95 9.59 -32.21
N LEU A 27 35.13 10.46 -31.61
CA LEU A 27 35.61 11.77 -31.12
C LEU A 27 36.63 11.62 -29.97
N GLN A 28 36.46 10.65 -29.07
CA GLN A 28 37.42 10.39 -27.99
C GLN A 28 38.78 9.92 -28.48
N GLU A 29 38.83 9.21 -29.62
CA GLU A 29 40.07 8.72 -30.22
C GLU A 29 40.86 9.84 -30.91
N ILE A 30 40.17 10.88 -31.40
CA ILE A 30 40.78 12.01 -32.12
C ILE A 30 41.22 13.14 -31.15
N GLU A 31 40.48 13.33 -30.06
CA GLU A 31 40.67 14.48 -29.16
C GLU A 31 41.93 14.33 -28.28
N LYS A 32 42.82 15.32 -28.35
CA LYS A 32 44.08 15.37 -27.57
C LYS A 32 43.98 16.24 -26.32
N ASP A 33 42.98 17.11 -26.22
CA ASP A 33 42.78 18.01 -25.09
C ASP A 33 42.10 17.29 -23.91
N ASP A 34 42.76 17.24 -22.74
CA ASP A 34 42.26 16.53 -21.55
C ASP A 34 40.88 17.00 -21.08
N ILE A 35 40.61 18.31 -21.13
CA ILE A 35 39.34 18.90 -20.69
C ILE A 35 38.18 18.47 -21.60
N LYS A 36 38.42 18.41 -22.92
CA LYS A 36 37.41 17.98 -23.90
C LYS A 36 37.22 16.47 -23.84
N LEU A 37 38.30 15.71 -23.68
CA LEU A 37 38.25 14.26 -23.46
C LEU A 37 37.42 13.90 -22.23
N TYR A 38 37.58 14.62 -21.12
CA TYR A 38 36.75 14.43 -19.92
C TYR A 38 35.25 14.67 -20.20
N LYS A 39 34.90 15.75 -20.93
CA LYS A 39 33.50 16.03 -21.31
C LYS A 39 32.92 14.92 -22.19
N LEU A 40 33.70 14.37 -23.10
CA LEU A 40 33.29 13.25 -23.96
C LEU A 40 33.06 11.97 -23.16
N LYS A 41 33.95 11.63 -22.22
CA LYS A 41 33.79 10.50 -21.28
C LYS A 41 32.53 10.63 -20.43
N LYS A 42 32.24 11.83 -19.92
CA LYS A 42 30.99 12.11 -19.19
C LYS A 42 29.76 11.85 -20.06
N LYS A 43 29.75 12.37 -21.30
CA LYS A 43 28.66 12.11 -22.27
C LYS A 43 28.52 10.62 -22.58
N ALA A 44 29.62 9.87 -22.71
CA ALA A 44 29.57 8.43 -22.96
C ALA A 44 28.89 7.67 -21.80
N CYS A 45 29.17 8.06 -20.55
CA CYS A 45 28.48 7.52 -19.38
C CYS A 45 26.96 7.84 -19.41
N GLU A 46 26.59 9.06 -19.78
CA GLU A 46 25.17 9.43 -19.94
C GLU A 46 24.47 8.62 -21.04
N TYR A 47 25.12 8.42 -22.19
CA TYR A 47 24.58 7.59 -23.27
C TYR A 47 24.46 6.12 -22.86
N SER A 48 25.46 5.56 -22.17
CA SER A 48 25.40 4.19 -21.63
C SER A 48 24.23 4.01 -20.66
N ARG A 49 24.01 4.98 -19.75
CA ARG A 49 22.83 4.97 -18.85
C ARG A 49 21.51 5.00 -19.62
N LYS A 50 21.39 5.86 -20.64
CA LYS A 50 20.19 5.93 -21.48
C LYS A 50 19.97 4.64 -22.28
N GLN A 51 21.05 4.06 -22.82
CA GLN A 51 21.01 2.79 -23.55
C GLN A 51 20.52 1.65 -22.65
N LYS A 52 21.06 1.54 -21.43
CA LYS A 52 20.61 0.54 -20.44
C LYS A 52 19.13 0.71 -20.12
N LYS A 53 18.68 1.93 -19.82
CA LYS A 53 17.27 2.21 -19.52
C LYS A 53 16.33 1.77 -20.65
N ILE A 54 16.67 2.08 -21.91
CA ILE A 54 15.84 1.69 -23.06
C ILE A 54 15.83 0.16 -23.25
N LYS A 55 16.98 -0.51 -23.05
CA LYS A 55 17.03 -1.98 -23.10
C LYS A 55 16.16 -2.61 -22.02
N ASP A 56 16.22 -2.08 -20.80
CA ASP A 56 15.35 -2.50 -19.69
C ASP A 56 13.88 -2.28 -20.05
N ASP A 57 13.51 -1.11 -20.59
CA ASP A 57 12.13 -0.80 -21.00
C ASP A 57 11.61 -1.77 -22.09
N ILE A 58 12.44 -2.12 -23.08
CA ILE A 58 12.11 -3.10 -24.13
C ILE A 58 11.93 -4.49 -23.51
N TRP A 59 12.84 -4.88 -22.61
CA TRP A 59 12.76 -6.16 -21.90
C TRP A 59 11.46 -6.26 -21.08
N TRP A 60 11.14 -5.22 -20.30
CA TRP A 60 9.89 -5.11 -19.53
C TRP A 60 8.64 -5.18 -20.41
N LEU A 61 8.64 -4.54 -21.58
CA LEU A 61 7.51 -4.61 -22.51
C LEU A 61 7.34 -6.01 -23.11
N ASN A 62 8.43 -6.70 -23.38
CA ASN A 62 8.44 -8.00 -24.03
C ASN A 62 8.19 -9.17 -23.09
N LEU A 63 8.48 -9.01 -21.80
CA LEU A 63 8.17 -9.99 -20.75
C LEU A 63 6.73 -10.53 -20.88
N PRO A 64 6.55 -11.87 -20.85
CA PRO A 64 5.25 -12.51 -20.73
C PRO A 64 4.48 -11.96 -19.53
N LYS A 65 3.15 -11.92 -19.63
CA LYS A 65 2.29 -11.38 -18.55
C LYS A 65 2.53 -12.11 -17.22
N GLU A 66 2.75 -13.43 -17.28
CA GLU A 66 2.99 -14.27 -16.09
C GLU A 66 4.31 -13.93 -15.38
N GLU A 67 5.39 -13.79 -16.14
CA GLU A 67 6.70 -13.41 -15.59
C GLU A 67 6.72 -11.98 -15.07
N ARG A 68 6.05 -11.06 -15.75
CA ARG A 68 5.89 -9.67 -15.28
C ARG A 68 5.13 -9.64 -13.96
N ASN A 69 4.02 -10.37 -13.87
CA ASN A 69 3.27 -10.49 -12.62
C ASN A 69 4.12 -11.14 -11.51
N ASN A 70 4.96 -12.12 -11.82
CA ASN A 70 5.90 -12.71 -10.85
C ASN A 70 6.96 -11.69 -10.37
N GLN A 71 7.48 -10.83 -11.25
CA GLN A 71 8.44 -9.79 -10.87
C GLN A 71 7.78 -8.66 -10.06
N ASP A 72 6.59 -8.20 -10.46
CA ASP A 72 5.80 -7.22 -9.72
C ASP A 72 5.42 -7.75 -8.34
N THR A 73 5.10 -9.05 -8.24
CA THR A 73 4.79 -9.69 -6.96
C THR A 73 6.03 -9.88 -6.09
N ASN A 74 7.19 -10.22 -6.66
CA ASN A 74 8.48 -10.24 -5.95
C ASN A 74 8.85 -8.86 -5.37
N LEU A 75 8.65 -7.78 -6.13
CA LEU A 75 8.82 -6.40 -5.65
C LEU A 75 7.81 -6.05 -4.56
N SER A 76 6.58 -6.54 -4.67
CA SER A 76 5.52 -6.33 -3.68
C SER A 76 5.76 -7.09 -2.36
N PHE A 77 6.49 -8.20 -2.39
CA PHE A 77 6.74 -9.05 -1.22
C PHE A 77 7.57 -8.32 -0.15
N TYR A 78 8.53 -7.51 -0.58
CA TYR A 78 9.36 -6.70 0.33
C TYR A 78 8.72 -5.36 0.71
N LYS A 79 7.58 -5.01 0.09
CA LYS A 79 6.89 -3.75 0.36
C LYS A 79 5.89 -3.95 1.50
N LEU A 80 6.08 -3.20 2.59
CA LEU A 80 5.14 -3.16 3.71
C LEU A 80 3.75 -2.73 3.24
N ASP A 81 2.71 -3.25 3.88
CA ASP A 81 1.31 -2.95 3.52
C ASP A 81 0.88 -1.57 4.01
N SER A 82 1.38 -0.51 3.35
CA SER A 82 1.14 0.88 3.74
C SER A 82 -0.33 1.29 3.62
N ASN A 83 -1.03 0.78 2.61
CA ASN A 83 -2.41 1.21 2.33
C ASN A 83 -3.38 0.68 3.39
N ASN A 84 -3.31 -0.61 3.70
CA ASN A 84 -4.18 -1.18 4.73
C ASN A 84 -3.82 -0.63 6.11
N TYR A 85 -2.54 -0.35 6.37
CA TYR A 85 -2.10 0.37 7.58
C TYR A 85 -2.76 1.75 7.72
N LEU A 86 -2.76 2.57 6.66
CA LEU A 86 -3.38 3.89 6.68
C LEU A 86 -4.90 3.82 6.89
N LEU A 87 -5.56 2.84 6.29
CA LEU A 87 -7.01 2.62 6.48
C LEU A 87 -7.34 2.25 7.93
N VAL A 88 -6.55 1.37 8.57
CA VAL A 88 -6.77 1.01 9.98
C VAL A 88 -6.44 2.18 10.91
N LEU A 89 -5.44 3.00 10.59
CA LEU A 89 -5.20 4.25 11.32
C LEU A 89 -6.38 5.23 11.18
N LEU A 90 -6.96 5.34 9.99
CA LEU A 90 -8.15 6.15 9.79
C LEU A 90 -9.32 5.65 10.66
N VAL A 91 -9.52 4.33 10.75
CA VAL A 91 -10.51 3.74 11.68
C VAL A 91 -10.19 4.11 13.13
N THR A 92 -8.93 4.09 13.56
CA THR A 92 -8.56 4.52 14.92
C THR A 92 -8.92 5.99 15.19
N ALA A 93 -8.73 6.86 14.21
CA ALA A 93 -9.09 8.27 14.34
C ALA A 93 -10.62 8.47 14.40
N ILE A 94 -11.38 7.72 13.60
CA ILE A 94 -12.85 7.75 13.66
C ILE A 94 -13.35 7.23 15.01
N GLU A 95 -12.77 6.16 15.55
CA GLU A 95 -13.17 5.62 16.86
C GLU A 95 -12.92 6.62 17.99
N LEU A 96 -11.80 7.36 17.91
CA LEU A 96 -11.51 8.45 18.85
C LEU A 96 -12.55 9.56 18.75
N TYR A 97 -12.91 9.97 17.54
CA TYR A 97 -13.97 10.97 17.32
C TYR A 97 -15.33 10.49 17.84
N TYR A 98 -15.70 9.24 17.56
CA TYR A 98 -16.90 8.60 18.09
C TYR A 98 -16.95 8.65 19.62
N LEU A 99 -15.84 8.32 20.30
CA LEU A 99 -15.75 8.36 21.75
C LEU A 99 -16.02 9.77 22.29
N ILE A 100 -15.44 10.81 21.68
CA ILE A 100 -15.68 12.21 22.08
C ILE A 100 -17.16 12.57 21.95
N VAL A 101 -17.79 12.23 20.83
CA VAL A 101 -19.21 12.54 20.60
C VAL A 101 -20.09 11.79 21.58
N LEU A 102 -19.83 10.49 21.81
CA LEU A 102 -20.54 9.65 22.77
C LEU A 102 -20.45 10.22 24.19
N LEU A 103 -19.25 10.65 24.61
CA LEU A 103 -19.03 11.24 25.93
C LEU A 103 -19.81 12.55 26.11
N SER A 104 -20.02 13.31 25.02
CA SER A 104 -20.80 14.54 25.06
C SER A 104 -22.31 14.34 25.17
N MET A 105 -22.79 13.10 25.01
CA MET A 105 -24.21 12.73 25.04
C MET A 105 -24.60 11.92 26.29
N MET A 106 -23.63 11.28 26.93
CA MET A 106 -23.90 10.37 28.04
C MET A 106 -24.12 11.15 29.35
N GLU A 107 -25.15 10.78 30.11
CA GLU A 107 -25.40 11.34 31.45
C GLU A 107 -24.24 11.00 32.40
N ARG A 108 -23.89 11.96 33.26
CA ARG A 108 -22.77 11.79 34.20
C ARG A 108 -23.10 10.72 35.24
N SER A 109 -22.50 9.55 35.07
CA SER A 109 -22.63 8.40 35.98
C SER A 109 -21.29 7.66 36.12
N PHE A 110 -21.18 6.80 37.13
CA PHE A 110 -19.97 5.98 37.36
C PHE A 110 -19.66 5.06 36.14
N TYR A 111 -20.70 4.62 35.42
CA TYR A 111 -20.56 3.79 34.22
C TYR A 111 -19.79 4.47 33.09
N VAL A 112 -19.80 5.80 33.03
CA VAL A 112 -19.01 6.58 32.05
C VAL A 112 -17.53 6.23 32.15
N GLY A 113 -16.99 6.10 33.36
CA GLY A 113 -15.58 5.78 33.59
C GLY A 113 -15.20 4.41 33.04
N ILE A 114 -16.04 3.40 33.26
CA ILE A 114 -15.85 2.03 32.77
C ILE A 114 -15.87 2.01 31.23
N VAL A 115 -16.82 2.71 30.62
CA VAL A 115 -16.96 2.81 29.16
C VAL A 115 -15.74 3.50 28.53
N ILE A 116 -15.22 4.56 29.15
CA ILE A 116 -13.98 5.22 28.67
C ILE A 116 -12.81 4.25 28.72
N LEU A 117 -12.60 3.57 29.85
CA LEU A 117 -11.45 2.69 30.07
C LEU A 117 -11.44 1.53 29.08
N PHE A 118 -12.61 0.94 28.83
CA PHE A 118 -12.77 -0.10 27.80
C PHE A 118 -12.43 0.42 26.40
N ASN A 119 -12.95 1.59 26.01
CA ASN A 119 -12.70 2.15 24.68
C ASN A 119 -11.24 2.58 24.46
N ILE A 120 -10.54 3.03 25.51
CA ILE A 120 -9.08 3.26 25.44
C ILE A 120 -8.35 1.95 25.13
N GLY A 121 -8.76 0.84 25.78
CA GLY A 121 -8.22 -0.50 25.48
C GLY A 121 -8.44 -0.90 24.02
N VAL A 122 -9.64 -0.64 23.49
CA VAL A 122 -9.98 -0.88 22.07
C VAL A 122 -9.12 -0.04 21.13
N LEU A 123 -8.90 1.25 21.43
CA LEU A 123 -8.04 2.14 20.65
C LEU A 123 -6.59 1.65 20.58
N LEU A 124 -6.01 1.27 21.72
CA LEU A 124 -4.64 0.72 21.78
C LEU A 124 -4.54 -0.62 21.04
N PHE A 125 -5.58 -1.45 21.12
CA PHE A 125 -5.68 -2.69 20.38
C PHE A 125 -5.71 -2.44 18.86
N LEU A 126 -6.53 -1.52 18.38
CA LEU A 126 -6.59 -1.15 16.96
C LEU A 126 -5.24 -0.61 16.45
N PHE A 127 -4.54 0.20 17.26
CA PHE A 127 -3.21 0.68 16.91
C PHE A 127 -2.19 -0.47 16.78
N THR A 128 -2.25 -1.42 17.72
CA THR A 128 -1.44 -2.65 17.65
C THR A 128 -1.75 -3.45 16.39
N CYS A 129 -3.04 -3.59 16.06
CA CYS A 129 -3.46 -4.27 14.85
C CYS A 129 -2.99 -3.57 13.58
N ALA A 130 -2.98 -2.23 13.53
CA ALA A 130 -2.44 -1.48 12.40
C ALA A 130 -0.96 -1.82 12.16
N ILE A 131 -0.14 -1.77 13.20
CA ILE A 131 1.30 -2.10 13.12
C ILE A 131 1.51 -3.55 12.66
N LYS A 132 0.71 -4.49 13.17
CA LYS A 132 0.86 -5.92 12.84
C LYS A 132 0.34 -6.25 11.44
N ILE A 133 -0.69 -5.55 10.95
CA ILE A 133 -1.17 -5.65 9.55
C ILE A 133 -0.11 -5.13 8.58
N ARG A 134 0.57 -4.02 8.91
CA ARG A 134 1.70 -3.52 8.12
C ARG A 134 2.81 -4.57 7.95
N ALA A 135 2.98 -5.43 8.95
CA ALA A 135 3.94 -6.54 8.98
C ALA A 135 3.36 -7.89 8.47
N TYR A 136 2.22 -7.90 7.78
CA TYR A 136 1.58 -9.08 7.20
C TYR A 136 1.28 -10.22 8.18
N LYS A 137 0.95 -9.89 9.44
CA LYS A 137 0.49 -10.92 10.40
C LYS A 137 -1.00 -11.22 10.19
N LYS A 138 -1.28 -12.35 9.53
CA LYS A 138 -2.64 -12.80 9.16
C LYS A 138 -3.65 -12.81 10.32
N VAL A 139 -3.23 -13.16 11.53
CA VAL A 139 -4.11 -13.17 12.73
C VAL A 139 -4.74 -11.80 12.97
N PHE A 140 -3.97 -10.73 12.83
CA PHE A 140 -4.46 -9.36 13.09
C PHE A 140 -5.40 -8.85 12.00
N SER A 141 -5.29 -9.37 10.77
CA SER A 141 -6.24 -9.08 9.71
C SER A 141 -7.63 -9.66 10.02
N TYR A 142 -7.71 -10.85 10.60
CA TYR A 142 -8.99 -11.42 11.09
C TYR A 142 -9.56 -10.62 12.27
N LEU A 143 -8.71 -10.17 13.19
CA LEU A 143 -9.12 -9.33 14.31
C LEU A 143 -9.71 -7.99 13.85
N ILE A 144 -9.18 -7.39 12.78
CA ILE A 144 -9.78 -6.19 12.15
C ILE A 144 -11.16 -6.47 11.56
N ILE A 145 -11.37 -7.64 10.93
CA ILE A 145 -12.69 -8.01 10.40
C ILE A 145 -13.66 -8.21 11.56
N GLY A 146 -13.21 -8.89 12.63
CA GLY A 146 -13.98 -9.05 13.87
C GLY A 146 -14.36 -7.71 14.49
N TYR A 147 -13.46 -6.72 14.46
CA TYR A 147 -13.74 -5.36 14.88
C TYR A 147 -14.82 -4.69 14.01
N GLY A 148 -14.77 -4.86 12.68
CA GLY A 148 -15.82 -4.36 11.80
C GLY A 148 -17.20 -4.96 12.11
N ALA A 149 -17.26 -6.27 12.38
CA ALA A 149 -18.47 -6.94 12.82
C ALA A 149 -18.94 -6.42 14.19
N TYR A 150 -18.01 -6.14 15.11
CA TYR A 150 -18.30 -5.51 16.39
C TYR A 150 -18.92 -4.11 16.24
N CYS A 151 -18.45 -3.30 15.30
CA CYS A 151 -19.08 -2.00 14.98
C CYS A 151 -20.52 -2.15 14.47
N LEU A 152 -20.82 -3.18 13.67
CA LEU A 152 -22.19 -3.46 13.22
C LEU A 152 -23.10 -3.89 14.37
N LEU A 153 -22.60 -4.74 15.27
CA LEU A 153 -23.32 -5.12 16.48
C LEU A 153 -23.59 -3.91 17.37
N ARG A 154 -22.61 -3.02 17.55
CA ARG A 154 -22.80 -1.75 18.27
C ARG A 154 -23.89 -0.90 17.62
N PHE A 155 -23.90 -0.79 16.29
CA PHE A 155 -24.95 -0.05 15.57
C PHE A 155 -26.34 -0.66 15.81
N ALA A 156 -26.47 -1.98 15.85
CA ALA A 156 -27.74 -2.66 16.10
C ALA A 156 -28.22 -2.55 17.56
N VAL A 157 -27.28 -2.54 18.52
CA VAL A 157 -27.59 -2.56 19.97
C VAL A 157 -27.78 -1.15 20.54
N LEU A 158 -27.07 -0.12 20.03
CA LEU A 158 -27.15 1.26 20.54
C LEU A 158 -28.58 1.81 20.67
N PRO A 159 -29.45 1.66 19.65
CA PRO A 159 -30.81 2.18 19.69
C PRO A 159 -31.65 1.58 20.82
N PHE A 160 -31.45 0.29 21.10
CA PHE A 160 -32.14 -0.42 22.18
C PHE A 160 -31.63 -0.03 23.56
N MET A 161 -30.31 0.14 23.72
CA MET A 161 -29.72 0.46 25.04
C MET A 161 -29.99 1.90 25.48
N MET A 162 -30.09 2.85 24.55
CA MET A 162 -30.26 4.26 24.90
C MET A 162 -31.72 4.72 24.95
N ASN A 163 -32.71 3.86 24.66
CA ASN A 163 -34.14 4.25 24.55
C ASN A 163 -34.33 5.51 23.68
N VAL A 164 -33.64 5.56 22.53
CA VAL A 164 -33.60 6.75 21.68
C VAL A 164 -34.46 6.54 20.44
N ASP A 165 -35.42 7.43 20.23
CA ASP A 165 -36.14 7.56 18.98
C ASP A 165 -35.17 7.90 17.84
N LEU A 166 -34.80 6.87 17.07
CA LEU A 166 -33.93 6.96 15.88
C LEU A 166 -34.39 8.03 14.86
N TYR A 167 -35.69 8.36 14.85
CA TYR A 167 -36.29 9.30 13.91
C TYR A 167 -36.30 10.77 14.38
N ASN A 168 -36.18 11.03 15.69
CA ASN A 168 -36.10 12.39 16.26
C ASN A 168 -34.64 12.79 16.60
N GLY A 169 -33.67 12.06 16.04
CA GLY A 169 -32.28 12.08 16.46
C GLY A 169 -31.59 13.45 16.34
N SER A 170 -31.06 13.93 17.46
CA SER A 170 -30.11 15.06 17.51
C SER A 170 -28.96 14.86 16.49
N SER A 171 -28.39 15.97 16.01
CA SER A 171 -27.28 15.96 15.03
C SER A 171 -26.09 15.07 15.45
N LYS A 172 -25.87 14.90 16.76
CA LYS A 172 -24.82 14.05 17.34
C LYS A 172 -25.09 12.54 17.19
N MET A 173 -26.35 12.10 17.20
CA MET A 173 -26.72 10.69 16.98
C MET A 173 -26.39 10.24 15.56
N TRP A 174 -26.70 11.08 14.57
CA TRP A 174 -26.35 10.81 13.18
C TRP A 174 -24.83 10.72 12.97
N GLN A 175 -24.06 11.56 13.67
CA GLN A 175 -22.59 11.47 13.64
C GLN A 175 -22.09 10.12 14.17
N ILE A 176 -22.66 9.62 15.27
CA ILE A 176 -22.33 8.31 15.84
C ILE A 176 -22.62 7.18 14.84
N ILE A 177 -23.83 7.17 14.26
CA ILE A 177 -24.26 6.15 13.29
C ILE A 177 -23.31 6.13 12.08
N ILE A 178 -23.03 7.30 11.51
CA ILE A 178 -22.12 7.43 10.37
C ILE A 178 -20.72 6.93 10.71
N CYS A 179 -20.19 7.27 11.90
CA CYS A 179 -18.88 6.80 12.34
C CYS A 179 -18.81 5.27 12.46
N LEU A 180 -19.85 4.64 13.02
CA LEU A 180 -19.91 3.17 13.17
C LEU A 180 -19.99 2.46 11.81
N ILE A 181 -20.81 2.98 10.89
CA ILE A 181 -20.95 2.41 9.53
C ILE A 181 -19.64 2.54 8.76
N ILE A 182 -19.03 3.74 8.74
CA ILE A 182 -17.77 3.97 8.02
C ILE A 182 -16.65 3.11 8.62
N SER A 183 -16.54 3.06 9.96
CA SER A 183 -15.54 2.25 10.64
C SER A 183 -15.69 0.76 10.33
N SER A 184 -16.93 0.26 10.28
CA SER A 184 -17.23 -1.12 9.90
C SER A 184 -16.78 -1.43 8.47
N VAL A 185 -17.21 -0.63 7.50
CA VAL A 185 -16.89 -0.85 6.08
C VAL A 185 -15.38 -0.82 5.85
N ILE A 186 -14.68 0.17 6.40
CA ILE A 186 -13.23 0.30 6.23
C ILE A 186 -12.49 -0.85 6.90
N SER A 187 -12.92 -1.29 8.08
CA SER A 187 -12.30 -2.41 8.79
C SER A 187 -12.47 -3.72 8.02
N ILE A 188 -13.67 -4.04 7.54
CA ILE A 188 -13.93 -5.26 6.77
C ILE A 188 -13.12 -5.25 5.46
N CYS A 189 -13.14 -4.15 4.71
CA CYS A 189 -12.41 -4.02 3.45
C CYS A 189 -10.89 -4.11 3.64
N SER A 190 -10.33 -3.40 4.63
CA SER A 190 -8.89 -3.42 4.90
C SER A 190 -8.43 -4.79 5.40
N GLY A 191 -9.22 -5.44 6.26
CA GLY A 191 -8.97 -6.80 6.74
C GLY A 191 -8.96 -7.83 5.63
N TYR A 192 -9.99 -7.84 4.77
CA TYR A 192 -10.09 -8.78 3.66
C TYR A 192 -8.97 -8.59 2.63
N SER A 193 -8.70 -7.34 2.26
CA SER A 193 -7.56 -6.97 1.39
C SER A 193 -6.22 -7.45 1.96
N SER A 194 -6.01 -7.28 3.26
CA SER A 194 -4.80 -7.74 3.95
C SER A 194 -4.69 -9.27 3.95
N ILE A 195 -5.77 -10.01 4.16
CA ILE A 195 -5.79 -11.49 4.11
C ILE A 195 -5.40 -11.99 2.72
N LEU A 196 -5.95 -11.39 1.66
CA LEU A 196 -5.61 -11.77 0.28
C LEU A 196 -4.11 -11.60 0.00
N LYS A 197 -3.52 -10.49 0.47
CA LYS A 197 -2.06 -10.25 0.33
C LYS A 197 -1.25 -11.27 1.15
N CYS A 198 -1.65 -11.56 2.38
CA CYS A 198 -0.99 -12.58 3.21
C CYS A 198 -1.04 -13.97 2.57
N ASN A 199 -2.20 -14.38 2.04
CA ASN A 199 -2.35 -15.68 1.38
C ASN A 199 -1.51 -15.78 0.11
N ARG A 200 -1.39 -14.68 -0.66
CA ARG A 200 -0.47 -14.62 -1.80
C ARG A 200 0.97 -14.84 -1.33
N GLN A 201 1.42 -14.12 -0.29
CA GLN A 201 2.77 -14.29 0.25
C GLN A 201 3.05 -15.72 0.70
N ILE A 202 2.13 -16.35 1.43
CA ILE A 202 2.25 -17.75 1.86
C ILE A 202 2.37 -18.70 0.65
N LYS A 203 1.53 -18.50 -0.39
CA LYS A 203 1.61 -19.30 -1.61
C LYS A 203 2.97 -19.13 -2.30
N TYR A 204 3.50 -17.91 -2.41
CA TYR A 204 4.81 -17.65 -3.01
C TYR A 204 5.98 -18.26 -2.21
N ILE A 205 5.91 -18.26 -0.87
CA ILE A 205 6.87 -18.95 -0.01
C ILE A 205 6.83 -20.46 -0.30
N ASN A 206 5.63 -21.04 -0.31
CA ASN A 206 5.44 -22.48 -0.51
C ASN A 206 5.84 -22.94 -1.93
N ASP A 207 5.65 -22.10 -2.94
CA ASP A 207 6.04 -22.37 -4.33
C ASP A 207 7.58 -22.34 -4.53
N GLY A 208 8.39 -22.11 -3.49
CA GLY A 208 9.85 -22.11 -3.57
C GLY A 208 10.47 -20.96 -4.38
N LYS A 209 9.66 -20.00 -4.84
CA LYS A 209 10.08 -18.87 -5.68
C LYS A 209 10.97 -17.84 -4.96
N ILE A 210 11.21 -18.02 -3.67
CA ILE A 210 12.03 -17.14 -2.81
C ILE A 210 13.52 -17.56 -2.82
N ILE A 211 13.91 -18.63 -3.53
CA ILE A 211 15.32 -19.05 -3.62
C ILE A 211 16.20 -18.07 -4.45
N LEU A 212 15.60 -17.14 -5.21
CA LEU A 212 16.33 -16.27 -6.15
C LEU A 212 16.90 -14.96 -5.56
N LYS A 213 17.49 -14.99 -4.37
CA LYS A 213 18.38 -13.91 -3.91
C LYS A 213 19.72 -14.37 -3.33
N ASN A 214 19.96 -15.67 -3.26
CA ASN A 214 21.28 -16.22 -2.89
C ASN A 214 22.18 -16.51 -4.11
N LEU A 215 21.80 -16.12 -5.33
CA LEU A 215 22.56 -16.39 -6.57
C LEU A 215 23.13 -15.13 -7.26
N SER A 216 23.05 -13.95 -6.64
CA SER A 216 23.64 -12.74 -7.22
C SER A 216 24.10 -11.74 -6.15
N ARG A 217 24.91 -12.20 -5.20
CA ARG A 217 25.85 -11.34 -4.49
C ARG A 217 27.25 -11.83 -4.78
#